data_AF-A0A6N4TH48-F1
#
_entry.id   AF-A0A6N4TH48-F1
#
_cell.length_a   1.000
_cell.length_b   1.000
_cell.length_c   1.000
_cell.angle_alpha   90.00
_cell.angle_beta   90.00
_cell.angle_gamma   90.00
#
_symmetry.space_group_name_H-M   'P 1'
#
loop_
_entity.id
_entity.type
_entity.pdbx_description
1 polymer ?
#
loop_
_entity_poly.entity_id
_entity_poly.type
_entity_poly.pdbx_seq_one_letter_code
_entity_poly.pdbx_strand_id
1 'polypeptide(L)'
;MKKKVGFVIAGICLCWYFMNSFHILPHKKYTDEDFNIVTYKSTIDKDKDGMDDQSDILQNVRSYIATKPKYKSKYYSGGYPDDEYGVCSDVVAFGLKDAGYDLMELVDEDIKKNQKEYQIDIIDKNIDFRRVRNLKVFFDHNAKSLTTDIYDIKNWQGGDIVVFKNHIGIVSNKRNKKGIPFIIHHEHSFQFNYEEDILEKREDLVGHYRMS
;
A
#
# COMPACT_ATOMS: atom_id res chain seq x y z
N MET A 1 10.99 -23.07 45.40
CA MET A 1 11.20 -23.17 43.93
C MET A 1 9.92 -23.03 43.10
N LYS A 2 8.85 -23.82 43.34
CA LYS A 2 7.62 -23.83 42.51
C LYS A 2 6.96 -22.46 42.28
N LYS A 3 6.89 -21.58 43.29
CA LYS A 3 6.31 -20.23 43.15
C LYS A 3 7.08 -19.32 42.18
N LYS A 4 8.43 -19.37 42.19
CA LYS A 4 9.27 -18.57 41.26
C LYS A 4 9.08 -19.00 39.80
N VAL A 5 8.89 -20.29 39.55
CA VAL A 5 8.60 -20.83 38.21
C VAL A 5 7.25 -20.33 37.69
N GLY A 6 6.22 -20.27 38.55
CA GLY A 6 4.90 -19.74 38.17
C GLY A 6 4.92 -18.27 37.73
N PHE A 7 5.68 -17.41 38.42
CA PHE A 7 5.84 -16.00 38.04
C PHE A 7 6.59 -15.82 36.71
N VAL A 8 7.60 -16.65 36.43
CA VAL A 8 8.33 -16.62 35.15
C VAL A 8 7.42 -17.03 33.99
N ILE A 9 6.63 -18.10 34.16
CA ILE A 9 5.67 -18.55 33.13
C ILE A 9 4.60 -17.48 32.88
N ALA A 10 4.03 -16.89 33.92
CA ALA A 10 3.06 -15.81 33.79
C ALA A 10 3.65 -14.59 33.05
N GLY A 11 4.90 -14.22 33.36
CA GLY A 11 5.61 -13.15 32.66
C GLY A 11 5.85 -13.44 31.18
N ILE A 12 6.21 -14.69 30.83
CA ILE A 12 6.37 -15.12 29.43
C ILE A 12 5.02 -15.09 28.70
N CYS A 13 3.94 -15.59 29.32
CA CYS A 13 2.60 -15.56 28.73
C CYS A 13 2.08 -14.13 28.53
N LEU A 14 2.34 -13.22 29.48
CA LEU A 14 2.01 -11.80 29.35
C LEU A 14 2.82 -11.13 28.24
N CYS A 15 4.11 -11.42 28.16
CA CYS A 15 4.98 -10.90 27.10
C CYS A 15 4.55 -11.44 25.72
N TRP A 16 4.23 -12.73 25.62
CA TRP A 16 3.70 -13.34 24.40
C TRP A 16 2.34 -12.74 24.01
N TYR A 17 1.42 -12.59 24.97
CA TYR A 17 0.13 -11.95 24.74
C TYR A 17 0.30 -10.50 24.27
N PHE A 18 1.21 -9.74 24.90
CA PHE A 18 1.56 -8.39 24.49
C PHE A 18 2.13 -8.37 23.08
N MET A 19 3.18 -9.14 22.80
CA MET A 19 3.81 -9.23 21.48
C MET A 19 2.83 -9.68 20.39
N ASN A 20 1.92 -10.60 20.69
CA ASN A 20 0.89 -11.05 19.75
C ASN A 20 -0.18 -9.96 19.52
N SER A 21 -0.61 -9.27 20.58
CA SER A 21 -1.62 -8.19 20.51
C SER A 21 -1.08 -6.97 19.76
N PHE A 22 0.22 -6.69 19.87
CA PHE A 22 0.90 -5.64 19.11
C PHE A 22 1.45 -6.13 17.76
N HIS A 23 1.09 -7.34 17.32
CA HIS A 23 1.54 -7.93 16.04
C HIS A 23 3.07 -7.92 15.83
N ILE A 24 3.85 -7.93 16.93
CA ILE A 24 5.31 -8.02 16.92
C ILE A 24 5.75 -9.43 16.47
N LEU A 25 4.92 -10.45 16.72
CA LEU A 25 5.15 -11.80 16.22
C LEU A 25 4.64 -11.93 14.77
N PRO A 26 5.44 -12.53 13.86
CA PRO A 26 5.03 -12.72 12.48
C PRO A 26 3.79 -13.62 12.42
N HIS A 27 2.71 -13.09 11.84
CA HIS A 27 1.52 -13.87 11.52
C HIS A 27 1.85 -14.83 10.37
N LYS A 28 1.33 -16.06 10.43
CA LYS A 28 1.35 -16.96 9.28
C LYS A 28 0.65 -16.23 8.11
N LYS A 29 1.39 -16.05 7.01
CA LYS A 29 0.88 -15.45 5.78
C LYS A 29 0.38 -16.56 4.85
N TYR A 30 -0.74 -16.30 4.21
CA TYR A 30 -1.41 -17.16 3.24
C TYR A 30 -1.31 -16.51 1.85
N THR A 31 -1.67 -17.24 0.80
CA THR A 31 -1.75 -16.76 -0.59
C THR A 31 -3.16 -16.96 -1.15
N ASP A 32 -3.37 -16.52 -2.40
CA ASP A 32 -4.64 -16.73 -3.12
C ASP A 32 -5.05 -18.21 -3.18
N GLU A 33 -4.08 -19.11 -3.36
CA GLU A 33 -4.29 -20.55 -3.46
C GLU A 33 -4.94 -21.14 -2.20
N ASP A 34 -4.55 -20.68 -1.01
CA ASP A 34 -5.11 -21.13 0.28
C ASP A 34 -6.63 -20.85 0.39
N PHE A 35 -7.17 -19.94 -0.42
CA PHE A 35 -8.58 -19.55 -0.44
C PHE A 35 -9.30 -19.88 -1.76
N ASN A 36 -8.67 -20.67 -2.65
CA ASN A 36 -9.18 -20.96 -4.00
C ASN A 36 -9.48 -19.69 -4.81
N ILE A 37 -8.66 -18.66 -4.64
CA ILE A 37 -8.72 -17.42 -5.41
C ILE A 37 -7.78 -17.59 -6.61
N VAL A 38 -8.28 -17.30 -7.82
CA VAL A 38 -7.43 -17.22 -9.00
C VAL A 38 -6.77 -15.85 -8.97
N THR A 39 -5.44 -15.82 -8.92
CA THR A 39 -4.67 -14.57 -8.99
C THR A 39 -4.98 -13.85 -10.30
N TYR A 40 -5.41 -12.60 -10.18
CA TYR A 40 -5.65 -11.73 -11.32
C TYR A 40 -4.34 -11.47 -12.06
N LYS A 41 -4.40 -11.54 -13.39
CA LYS A 41 -3.34 -11.09 -14.29
C LYS A 41 -3.92 -10.03 -15.21
N SER A 42 -3.27 -8.88 -15.30
CA SER A 42 -3.67 -7.85 -16.25
C SER A 42 -3.55 -8.39 -17.67
N THR A 43 -4.45 -7.96 -18.55
CA THR A 43 -4.29 -8.18 -20.00
C THR A 43 -3.44 -7.08 -20.64
N ILE A 44 -2.98 -6.13 -19.83
CA ILE A 44 -2.23 -4.95 -20.24
C ILE A 44 -0.82 -5.05 -19.65
N ASP A 45 0.14 -4.69 -20.49
CA ASP A 45 1.56 -4.55 -20.24
C ASP A 45 1.92 -3.18 -20.83
N LYS A 46 1.91 -2.16 -19.98
CA LYS A 46 1.92 -0.75 -20.36
C LYS A 46 3.28 -0.31 -20.87
N ASP A 47 4.34 -0.77 -20.22
CA ASP A 47 5.73 -0.43 -20.54
C ASP A 47 6.37 -1.43 -21.53
N LYS A 48 5.71 -2.57 -21.78
CA LYS A 48 6.07 -3.61 -22.75
C LYS A 48 7.33 -4.38 -22.37
N ASP A 49 7.54 -4.59 -21.09
CA ASP A 49 8.66 -5.37 -20.58
C ASP A 49 8.41 -6.89 -20.57
N GLY A 50 7.18 -7.32 -20.88
CA GLY A 50 6.75 -8.71 -20.92
C GLY A 50 6.11 -9.20 -19.61
N MET A 51 5.95 -8.33 -18.61
CA MET A 51 5.17 -8.57 -17.39
C MET A 51 3.83 -7.86 -17.47
N ASP A 52 2.78 -8.49 -16.94
CA ASP A 52 1.48 -7.81 -16.85
C ASP A 52 1.52 -6.72 -15.77
N ASP A 53 0.82 -5.61 -15.99
CA ASP A 53 0.87 -4.43 -15.09
C ASP A 53 0.64 -4.79 -13.62
N GLN A 54 -0.27 -5.73 -13.33
CA GLN A 54 -0.59 -6.08 -11.95
C GLN A 54 0.58 -6.77 -11.25
N SER A 55 1.21 -7.72 -11.95
CA SER A 55 2.40 -8.41 -11.45
C SER A 55 3.58 -7.45 -11.31
N ASP A 56 3.73 -6.53 -12.26
CA ASP A 56 4.84 -5.59 -12.28
C ASP A 56 4.73 -4.55 -11.16
N ILE A 57 3.55 -3.96 -10.95
CA ILE A 57 3.30 -3.07 -9.81
C ILE A 57 3.67 -3.73 -8.48
N LEU A 58 3.27 -5.00 -8.31
CA LEU A 58 3.58 -5.74 -7.10
C LEU A 58 5.08 -6.05 -6.99
N GLN A 59 5.80 -6.29 -8.09
CA GLN A 59 7.25 -6.46 -8.08
C GLN A 59 7.95 -5.15 -7.72
N ASN A 60 7.58 -4.05 -8.36
CA ASN A 60 8.19 -2.73 -8.20
C ASN A 60 8.02 -2.20 -6.77
N VAL A 61 6.84 -2.35 -6.18
CA VAL A 61 6.63 -1.94 -4.78
C VAL A 61 7.49 -2.77 -3.82
N ARG A 62 7.75 -4.06 -4.11
CA ARG A 62 8.65 -4.90 -3.30
C ARG A 62 10.10 -4.45 -3.42
N SER A 63 10.54 -4.14 -4.63
CA SER A 63 11.86 -3.59 -4.89
C SER A 63 12.06 -2.28 -4.14
N TYR A 64 11.08 -1.38 -4.17
CA TYR A 64 11.12 -0.12 -3.43
C TYR A 64 11.26 -0.34 -1.91
N ILE A 65 10.37 -1.11 -1.28
CA ILE A 65 10.45 -1.34 0.18
C ILE A 65 11.69 -2.12 0.61
N ALA A 66 12.30 -2.91 -0.28
CA ALA A 66 13.54 -3.62 -0.02
C ALA A 66 14.74 -2.67 0.17
N THR A 67 14.66 -1.44 -0.36
CA THR A 67 15.64 -0.37 -0.09
C THR A 67 15.54 0.17 1.34
N LYS A 68 14.47 -0.17 2.07
CA LYS A 68 14.18 0.26 3.46
C LYS A 68 14.11 1.79 3.60
N PRO A 69 13.21 2.47 2.88
CA PRO A 69 13.09 3.92 2.94
C PRO A 69 12.76 4.40 4.35
N LYS A 70 13.41 5.46 4.84
CA LYS A 70 13.11 6.02 6.17
C LYS A 70 11.96 7.00 6.05
N TYR A 71 11.02 6.95 7.00
CA TYR A 71 9.89 7.89 6.96
C TYR A 71 10.37 9.34 7.14
N LYS A 72 10.09 10.19 6.14
CA LYS A 72 10.25 11.64 6.25
C LYS A 72 9.40 12.35 5.20
N SER A 73 8.51 13.22 5.67
CA SER A 73 7.82 14.16 4.79
C SER A 73 8.77 15.28 4.38
N LYS A 74 9.20 15.27 3.11
CA LYS A 74 10.16 16.21 2.52
C LYS A 74 9.71 16.59 1.11
N TYR A 75 9.91 17.84 0.71
CA TYR A 75 9.73 18.28 -0.68
C TYR A 75 10.96 17.95 -1.53
N TYR A 76 10.73 17.48 -2.76
CA TYR A 76 11.79 17.17 -3.74
C TYR A 76 11.54 17.98 -5.01
N SER A 77 12.51 18.80 -5.42
CA SER A 77 12.37 19.61 -6.63
C SER A 77 12.31 18.81 -7.93
N GLY A 78 12.76 17.54 -7.90
CA GLY A 78 12.62 16.59 -9.01
C GLY A 78 11.43 15.63 -8.85
N GLY A 79 10.54 15.90 -7.88
CA GLY A 79 9.36 15.09 -7.59
C GLY A 79 9.62 13.86 -6.73
N TYR A 80 10.43 12.93 -7.25
CA TYR A 80 10.71 11.66 -6.60
C TYR A 80 11.83 11.75 -5.55
N PRO A 81 11.71 11.06 -4.40
CA PRO A 81 12.81 10.89 -3.46
C PRO A 81 13.99 10.13 -4.03
N ASP A 82 15.21 10.61 -3.76
CA ASP A 82 16.49 9.99 -4.14
C ASP A 82 17.46 9.85 -2.94
N ASP A 83 16.99 10.13 -1.73
CA ASP A 83 17.80 10.35 -0.54
C ASP A 83 17.43 9.43 0.62
N GLU A 84 17.16 8.15 0.37
CA GLU A 84 16.74 7.11 1.34
C GLU A 84 15.42 7.38 2.10
N TYR A 85 14.77 8.53 1.92
CA TYR A 85 13.51 8.84 2.60
C TYR A 85 12.28 8.58 1.71
N GLY A 86 11.13 8.46 2.36
CA GLY A 86 9.85 8.38 1.65
C GLY A 86 8.64 8.45 2.58
N VAL A 87 7.46 8.48 1.98
CA VAL A 87 6.14 8.43 2.64
C VAL A 87 5.22 7.43 1.93
N CYS A 88 3.96 7.32 2.38
CA CYS A 88 3.00 6.35 1.84
C CYS A 88 2.75 6.49 0.33
N SER A 89 2.67 7.71 -0.19
CA SER A 89 2.49 7.94 -1.63
C SER A 89 3.68 7.48 -2.46
N ASP A 90 4.89 7.51 -1.90
CA ASP A 90 6.09 7.07 -2.62
C ASP A 90 6.07 5.54 -2.84
N VAL A 91 5.49 4.77 -1.92
CA VAL A 91 5.25 3.32 -2.09
C VAL A 91 4.41 3.06 -3.35
N VAL A 92 3.33 3.82 -3.53
CA VAL A 92 2.43 3.70 -4.67
C VAL A 92 3.08 4.25 -5.94
N ALA A 93 3.75 5.40 -5.85
CA ALA A 93 4.38 6.05 -6.99
C ALA A 93 5.51 5.20 -7.58
N PHE A 94 6.41 4.65 -6.76
CA PHE A 94 7.44 3.73 -7.25
C PHE A 94 6.88 2.38 -7.69
N GLY A 95 5.78 1.90 -7.10
CA GLY A 95 5.08 0.70 -7.58
C GLY A 95 4.54 0.88 -9.00
N LEU A 96 3.93 2.04 -9.28
CA LEU A 96 3.32 2.33 -10.57
C LEU A 96 4.30 2.79 -11.65
N LYS A 97 5.38 3.47 -11.27
CA LYS A 97 6.29 4.14 -12.21
C LYS A 97 6.92 3.18 -13.22
N ASP A 98 7.50 2.09 -12.74
CA ASP A 98 8.21 1.15 -13.60
C ASP A 98 7.23 0.22 -14.34
N ALA A 99 5.95 0.18 -13.94
CA ALA A 99 4.84 -0.40 -14.72
C ALA A 99 4.30 0.55 -15.79
N GLY A 100 5.05 1.59 -16.17
CA GLY A 100 4.67 2.55 -17.20
C GLY A 100 3.68 3.65 -16.77
N TYR A 101 3.40 3.78 -15.47
CA TYR A 101 2.50 4.79 -14.91
C TYR A 101 3.25 5.81 -14.05
N ASP A 102 3.90 6.79 -14.67
CA ASP A 102 4.54 7.88 -13.93
C ASP A 102 3.48 8.81 -13.32
N LEU A 103 3.18 8.61 -12.03
CA LEU A 103 2.17 9.40 -11.31
C LEU A 103 2.46 10.90 -11.31
N MET A 104 3.74 11.31 -11.33
CA MET A 104 4.09 12.73 -11.37
C MET A 104 3.59 13.39 -12.65
N GLU A 105 3.74 12.70 -13.79
CA GLU A 105 3.24 13.14 -15.09
C GLU A 105 1.72 13.03 -15.17
N LEU A 106 1.17 11.87 -14.83
CA LEU A 106 -0.24 11.56 -15.00
C LEU A 106 -1.15 12.42 -14.10
N VAL A 107 -0.76 12.67 -12.85
CA VAL A 107 -1.54 13.52 -11.93
C VAL A 107 -1.47 14.99 -12.38
N ASP A 108 -0.33 15.47 -12.85
CA ASP A 108 -0.20 16.84 -13.38
C ASP A 108 -1.07 17.04 -14.63
N GLU A 109 -1.09 16.08 -15.54
CA GLU A 109 -1.95 16.09 -16.72
C GLU A 109 -3.44 16.08 -16.36
N ASP A 110 -3.85 15.29 -15.38
CA ASP A 110 -5.24 15.22 -14.93
C ASP A 110 -5.67 16.50 -14.21
N ILE A 111 -4.82 17.05 -13.33
CA ILE A 111 -5.06 18.33 -12.64
C ILE A 111 -5.24 19.46 -13.65
N LYS A 112 -4.41 19.53 -14.70
CA LYS A 112 -4.53 20.58 -15.74
C LYS A 112 -5.86 20.53 -16.47
N LYS A 113 -6.48 19.35 -16.59
CA LYS A 113 -7.81 19.17 -17.21
C LYS A 113 -8.95 19.42 -16.23
N ASN A 114 -8.76 19.04 -14.96
CA ASN A 114 -9.83 18.91 -13.95
C ASN A 114 -9.56 19.73 -12.67
N GLN A 115 -8.83 20.85 -12.74
CA GLN A 115 -8.29 21.58 -11.57
C GLN A 115 -9.31 21.87 -10.45
N LYS A 116 -10.57 22.16 -10.82
CA LYS A 116 -11.64 22.46 -9.85
C LYS A 116 -11.93 21.30 -8.88
N GLU A 117 -11.79 20.06 -9.33
CA GLU A 117 -12.10 18.87 -8.55
C GLU A 117 -11.04 18.58 -7.48
N TYR A 118 -9.80 18.98 -7.76
CA TYR A 118 -8.66 18.80 -6.86
C TYR A 118 -8.59 19.83 -5.73
N GLN A 119 -9.31 20.95 -5.84
CA GLN A 119 -9.27 22.06 -4.88
C GLN A 119 -7.83 22.55 -4.60
N ILE A 120 -7.07 22.74 -5.69
CA ILE A 120 -5.67 23.20 -5.66
C ILE A 120 -5.58 24.63 -6.20
N ASP A 121 -5.02 25.52 -5.37
CA ASP A 121 -4.78 26.92 -5.75
C ASP A 121 -3.54 27.06 -6.66
N ILE A 122 -2.46 26.35 -6.32
CA ILE A 122 -1.18 26.38 -7.03
C ILE A 122 -0.79 24.95 -7.41
N ILE A 123 -0.77 24.69 -8.72
CA ILE A 123 -0.33 23.41 -9.27
C ILE A 123 1.18 23.32 -9.13
N ASP A 124 1.65 22.24 -8.51
CA ASP A 124 3.06 21.90 -8.37
C ASP A 124 3.23 20.40 -8.60
N LYS A 125 3.58 20.08 -9.85
CA LYS A 125 3.83 18.74 -10.34
C LYS A 125 4.77 17.92 -9.46
N ASN A 126 5.75 18.55 -8.79
CA ASN A 126 6.74 17.84 -7.99
C ASN A 126 6.20 17.35 -6.64
N ILE A 127 4.99 17.77 -6.23
CA ILE A 127 4.43 17.41 -4.93
C ILE A 127 2.97 16.99 -5.02
N ASP A 128 2.24 17.37 -6.06
CA ASP A 128 0.82 17.06 -6.18
C ASP A 128 0.52 15.56 -6.24
N PHE A 129 1.35 14.77 -6.92
CA PHE A 129 1.22 13.31 -6.95
C PHE A 129 1.57 12.64 -5.60
N ARG A 130 2.15 13.39 -4.65
CA ARG A 130 2.49 12.89 -3.31
C ARG A 130 1.47 13.29 -2.25
N ARG A 131 0.33 13.86 -2.67
CA ARG A 131 -0.79 14.22 -1.79
C ARG A 131 -1.89 13.18 -1.92
N VAL A 132 -2.19 12.46 -0.84
CA VAL A 132 -3.23 11.40 -0.82
C VAL A 132 -4.58 11.92 -1.34
N ARG A 133 -4.99 13.13 -0.96
CA ARG A 133 -6.23 13.75 -1.44
C ARG A 133 -6.27 13.91 -2.97
N ASN A 134 -5.14 14.23 -3.59
CA ASN A 134 -5.03 14.39 -5.03
C ASN A 134 -5.04 13.02 -5.70
N LEU A 135 -4.27 12.07 -5.16
CA LEU A 135 -4.25 10.69 -5.65
C LEU A 135 -5.63 10.04 -5.62
N LYS A 136 -6.45 10.33 -4.61
CA LYS A 136 -7.83 9.85 -4.56
C LYS A 136 -8.65 10.31 -5.78
N VAL A 137 -8.60 11.60 -6.11
CA VAL A 137 -9.29 12.16 -7.28
C VAL A 137 -8.72 11.56 -8.57
N PHE A 138 -7.39 11.48 -8.68
CA PHE A 138 -6.73 10.89 -9.84
C PHE A 138 -7.19 9.45 -10.11
N PHE A 139 -7.22 8.60 -9.08
CA PHE A 139 -7.66 7.21 -9.23
C PHE A 139 -9.17 7.08 -9.47
N ASP A 140 -10.01 8.01 -8.99
CA ASP A 140 -11.42 8.05 -9.37
C ASP A 140 -11.62 8.29 -10.86
N HIS A 141 -10.74 9.09 -11.49
CA HIS A 141 -10.82 9.41 -12.91
C HIS A 141 -10.17 8.35 -13.81
N ASN A 142 -9.05 7.78 -13.37
CA ASN A 142 -8.12 7.07 -14.26
C ASN A 142 -8.00 5.57 -13.96
N ALA A 143 -8.59 5.07 -12.88
CA ALA A 143 -8.50 3.66 -12.50
C ALA A 143 -9.88 3.02 -12.32
N LYS A 144 -9.94 1.68 -12.39
CA LYS A 144 -11.17 0.95 -12.14
C LYS A 144 -11.43 0.91 -10.63
N SER A 145 -12.52 1.53 -10.18
CA SER A 145 -12.99 1.39 -8.80
C SER A 145 -13.52 -0.02 -8.53
N LEU A 146 -13.18 -0.56 -7.36
CA LEU A 146 -13.52 -1.90 -6.89
C LEU A 146 -14.30 -1.82 -5.57
N THR A 147 -14.80 -2.98 -5.11
CA THR A 147 -15.48 -3.07 -3.81
C THR A 147 -14.57 -2.64 -2.66
N THR A 148 -15.12 -1.92 -1.69
CA THR A 148 -14.49 -1.61 -0.41
C THR A 148 -14.88 -2.58 0.69
N ASP A 149 -15.74 -3.58 0.40
CA ASP A 149 -15.99 -4.69 1.31
C ASP A 149 -14.75 -5.57 1.41
N ILE A 150 -14.06 -5.46 2.54
CA ILE A 150 -12.82 -6.21 2.82
C ILE A 150 -13.05 -7.72 2.98
N TYR A 151 -14.31 -8.16 3.15
CA TYR A 151 -14.67 -9.58 3.23
C TYR A 151 -14.98 -10.19 1.86
N ASP A 152 -15.10 -9.38 0.80
CA ASP A 152 -15.15 -9.84 -0.58
C ASP A 152 -13.73 -10.15 -1.10
N ILE A 153 -13.07 -11.08 -0.42
CA ILE A 153 -11.64 -11.36 -0.53
C ILE A 153 -11.17 -11.68 -1.96
N LYS A 154 -12.07 -12.14 -2.84
CA LYS A 154 -11.78 -12.47 -4.25
C LYS A 154 -11.52 -11.22 -5.09
N ASN A 155 -12.19 -10.11 -4.80
CA ASN A 155 -12.06 -8.89 -5.57
C ASN A 155 -10.84 -8.05 -5.18
N TRP A 156 -10.20 -8.37 -4.06
CA TRP A 156 -8.94 -7.77 -3.63
C TRP A 156 -7.76 -8.59 -4.12
N GLN A 157 -6.94 -8.02 -5.00
CA GLN A 157 -5.82 -8.69 -5.64
C GLN A 157 -4.52 -7.95 -5.36
N GLY A 158 -3.41 -8.69 -5.28
CA GLY A 158 -2.09 -8.07 -5.11
C GLY A 158 -1.80 -7.10 -6.25
N GLY A 159 -1.26 -5.92 -5.94
CA GLY A 159 -1.03 -4.83 -6.91
C GLY A 159 -2.14 -3.78 -6.97
N ASP A 160 -3.33 -4.05 -6.39
CA ASP A 160 -4.40 -3.06 -6.32
C ASP A 160 -3.98 -1.87 -5.43
N ILE A 161 -4.59 -0.71 -5.65
CA ILE A 161 -4.34 0.49 -4.86
C ILE A 161 -5.45 0.65 -3.82
N VAL A 162 -5.08 0.88 -2.57
CA VAL A 162 -5.99 1.17 -1.46
C VAL A 162 -5.75 2.58 -0.96
N VAL A 163 -6.82 3.37 -0.84
CA VAL A 163 -6.80 4.74 -0.35
C VAL A 163 -7.62 4.85 0.92
N PHE A 164 -7.00 5.36 1.97
CA PHE A 164 -7.65 5.79 3.21
C PHE A 164 -7.72 7.32 3.25
N LYS A 165 -8.48 7.90 4.20
CA LYS A 165 -8.66 9.37 4.30
C LYS A 165 -7.36 10.17 4.23
N ASN A 166 -6.32 9.71 4.94
CA ASN A 166 -5.00 10.39 5.01
C ASN A 166 -3.83 9.45 4.72
N HIS A 167 -4.07 8.31 4.07
CA HIS A 167 -3.03 7.29 3.84
C HIS A 167 -3.31 6.50 2.57
N ILE A 168 -2.29 5.88 2.00
CA ILE A 168 -2.41 5.09 0.78
C ILE A 168 -1.42 3.91 0.79
N GLY A 169 -1.73 2.86 0.07
CA GLY A 169 -0.83 1.71 -0.10
C GLY A 169 -1.20 0.82 -1.27
N ILE A 170 -0.43 -0.24 -1.44
CA ILE A 170 -0.64 -1.29 -2.44
C ILE A 170 -1.13 -2.56 -1.73
N VAL A 171 -2.15 -3.20 -2.27
CA VAL A 171 -2.65 -4.48 -1.79
C VAL A 171 -1.60 -5.55 -2.04
N SER A 172 -1.31 -6.35 -1.01
CA SER A 172 -0.38 -7.47 -1.10
C SER A 172 -1.05 -8.73 -1.64
N ASN A 173 -0.27 -9.60 -2.27
CA ASN A 173 -0.67 -10.99 -2.54
C ASN A 173 -0.55 -11.92 -1.31
N LYS A 174 -0.18 -11.39 -0.14
CA LYS A 174 -0.20 -12.09 1.15
C LYS A 174 -1.49 -11.80 1.88
N ARG A 175 -2.07 -12.84 2.45
CA ARG A 175 -3.38 -12.81 3.13
C ARG A 175 -3.28 -13.28 4.57
N ASN A 176 -4.18 -12.80 5.42
CA ASN A 176 -4.35 -13.32 6.76
C ASN A 176 -5.22 -14.59 6.73
N LYS A 177 -5.48 -15.20 7.89
CA LYS A 177 -6.25 -16.46 8.00
C LYS A 177 -7.71 -16.36 7.51
N LYS A 178 -8.25 -15.15 7.34
CA LYS A 178 -9.60 -14.89 6.81
C LYS A 178 -9.59 -14.63 5.30
N GLY A 179 -8.41 -14.61 4.66
CA GLY A 179 -8.26 -14.30 3.24
C GLY A 179 -8.16 -12.80 2.95
N ILE A 180 -8.25 -11.94 3.97
CA ILE A 180 -8.11 -10.50 3.82
C ILE A 180 -6.63 -10.18 3.52
N PRO A 181 -6.32 -9.40 2.48
CA PRO A 181 -4.95 -9.13 2.10
C PRO A 181 -4.27 -8.18 3.09
N PHE A 182 -2.95 -8.33 3.19
CA PHE A 182 -2.08 -7.34 3.82
C PHE A 182 -1.96 -6.12 2.91
N ILE A 183 -1.59 -4.97 3.46
CA ILE A 183 -1.28 -3.76 2.70
C ILE A 183 0.22 -3.49 2.78
N ILE A 184 0.82 -3.10 1.66
CA ILE A 184 2.18 -2.59 1.56
C ILE A 184 2.10 -1.06 1.61
N HIS A 185 2.63 -0.46 2.66
CA HIS A 185 2.56 0.98 2.90
C HIS A 185 3.71 1.47 3.79
N HIS A 186 3.87 2.79 3.87
CA HIS A 186 4.88 3.44 4.70
C HIS A 186 4.26 4.61 5.47
N GLU A 187 4.13 4.51 6.78
CA GLU A 187 3.32 5.42 7.60
C GLU A 187 4.12 6.24 8.61
N HIS A 188 5.16 5.67 9.24
CA HIS A 188 5.90 6.39 10.28
C HIS A 188 7.32 5.82 10.54
N SER A 189 8.17 6.60 11.20
CA SER A 189 9.60 6.28 11.41
C SER A 189 9.89 5.03 12.26
N PHE A 190 8.92 4.56 13.04
CA PHE A 190 9.06 3.35 13.88
C PHE A 190 8.35 2.12 13.30
N GLN A 191 7.99 2.15 12.01
CA GLN A 191 7.27 1.04 11.38
C GLN A 191 8.22 -0.15 11.22
N PHE A 192 7.85 -1.30 11.76
CA PHE A 192 8.71 -2.49 11.75
C PHE A 192 8.65 -3.24 10.43
N ASN A 193 7.49 -3.23 9.77
CA ASN A 193 7.25 -3.92 8.50
C ASN A 193 6.44 -3.01 7.57
N TYR A 194 6.80 -2.93 6.29
CA TYR A 194 5.99 -2.22 5.31
C TYR A 194 4.74 -2.99 4.90
N GLU A 195 4.71 -4.30 5.13
CA GLU A 195 3.58 -5.17 4.81
C GLU A 195 2.83 -5.56 6.08
N GLU A 196 1.64 -4.99 6.30
CA GLU A 196 0.90 -5.09 7.54
C GLU A 196 -0.58 -5.48 7.33
N ASP A 197 -1.14 -6.18 8.32
CA ASP A 197 -2.57 -6.51 8.38
C ASP A 197 -3.31 -5.36 9.08
N ILE A 198 -3.81 -4.43 8.27
CA ILE A 198 -4.41 -3.17 8.72
C ILE A 198 -5.88 -3.00 8.32
N LEU A 199 -6.39 -3.74 7.33
CA LEU A 199 -7.71 -3.49 6.74
C LEU A 199 -8.85 -3.61 7.77
N GLU A 200 -8.83 -4.63 8.64
CA GLU A 200 -9.84 -4.79 9.70
C GLU A 200 -9.69 -3.76 10.85
N LYS A 201 -8.58 -3.02 10.91
CA LYS A 201 -8.27 -2.06 11.99
C LYS A 201 -8.55 -0.61 11.59
N ARG A 202 -9.00 -0.39 10.35
CA ARG A 202 -9.15 0.93 9.74
C ARG A 202 -10.62 1.12 9.35
N GLU A 203 -11.22 2.21 9.82
CA GLU A 203 -12.60 2.61 9.48
C GLU A 203 -12.62 3.77 8.46
N ASP A 204 -11.46 4.14 7.93
CA ASP A 204 -11.25 5.30 7.07
C ASP A 204 -10.88 4.94 5.63
N LEU A 205 -11.19 3.71 5.20
CA LEU A 205 -11.07 3.27 3.81
C LEU A 205 -12.03 4.08 2.93
N VAL A 206 -11.49 4.74 1.90
CA VAL A 206 -12.28 5.61 0.99
C VAL A 206 -12.16 5.23 -0.48
N GLY A 207 -11.28 4.29 -0.82
CA GLY A 207 -11.19 3.79 -2.19
C GLY A 207 -10.33 2.54 -2.31
N HIS A 208 -10.67 1.74 -3.32
CA HIS A 208 -9.95 0.55 -3.74
C HIS A 208 -9.99 0.52 -5.28
N TYR A 209 -8.84 0.43 -5.91
CA TYR A 209 -8.68 0.66 -7.35
C TYR A 209 -7.75 -0.36 -7.99
N ARG A 210 -7.97 -0.57 -9.28
CA ARG A 210 -7.04 -1.30 -10.15
C ARG A 210 -6.61 -0.44 -11.32
N MET A 211 -5.29 -0.31 -11.48
CA MET A 211 -4.67 0.35 -12.62
C MET A 211 -4.37 -0.69 -13.71
N SER A 212 -4.64 -0.35 -14.97
CA SER A 212 -4.41 -1.18 -16.15
C SER A 212 -4.52 -0.34 -17.41
#